data_AF-A0A0K8T3R4-F1
#
_entry.id   AF-A0A0K8T3R4-F1
#
_cell.length_a   1.000
_cell.length_b   1.000
_cell.length_c   1.000
_cell.angle_alpha   90.00
_cell.angle_beta   90.00
_cell.angle_gamma   90.00
#
_symmetry.space_group_name_H-M   'P 1'
#
loop_
_entity.id
_entity.type
_entity.pdbx_description
1 polymer ?
#
loop_
_entity_poly.entity_id
_entity_poly.type
_entity_poly.pdbx_seq_one_letter_code
_entity_poly.pdbx_strand_id
1 'polypeptide(L)'
;MGLHFYHRSRNHPNRTEVNLEEIYSSGDDYVRRWAAESRGGCAVIFHGFASSSSASWIADLEQALLKLDDLDVFTVDWSRGAAGPNYFQAVANTRVVATLVARFLRKLVERKWCSTSNLHLIGQSLGAHLASYVATNLTNVAEITGLDPAQPWFENNAVETHLDPSDAQFVQVVHTNVLPFWPSFGLGISKPTGIVEWLACSHLKAQEYYIDSLCRPFSCKYTGVPWEPSNKDPPEHRGQDCRVDSCQQMGLLSRFLPARGSFYISTNDSVPFCRKEGSYNEGVVDWLESITSILLAQLTNLRRMNNCNSG
;
A
#
# COMPACT_ATOMS: atom_id res chain seq x y z
N MET A 1 20.61 -13.98 -5.94
CA MET A 1 19.30 -13.29 -5.99
C MET A 1 19.39 -11.79 -6.21
N GLY A 2 20.51 -11.08 -5.91
CA GLY A 2 20.69 -9.66 -6.29
C GLY A 2 19.57 -8.75 -5.81
N LEU A 3 19.30 -8.79 -4.50
CA LEU A 3 18.29 -7.98 -3.84
C LEU A 3 18.93 -6.65 -3.46
N HIS A 4 18.33 -5.54 -3.88
CA HIS A 4 18.81 -4.20 -3.54
C HIS A 4 17.76 -3.48 -2.69
N PHE A 5 18.23 -2.69 -1.74
CA PHE A 5 17.38 -1.88 -0.89
C PHE A 5 17.73 -0.43 -1.12
N TYR A 6 16.72 0.40 -1.34
CA TYR A 6 16.90 1.82 -1.49
C TYR A 6 16.18 2.53 -0.35
N HIS A 7 16.77 3.62 0.13
CA HIS A 7 16.22 4.45 1.19
C HIS A 7 16.00 5.88 0.70
N ARG A 8 14.94 6.50 1.20
CA ARG A 8 14.60 7.90 0.97
C ARG A 8 13.87 8.46 2.17
N SER A 9 14.17 9.70 2.54
CA SER A 9 13.45 10.43 3.60
C SER A 9 13.32 11.91 3.24
N ARG A 10 12.65 12.71 4.09
CA ARG A 10 12.56 14.17 3.88
C ARG A 10 13.93 14.86 3.99
N ASN A 11 14.78 14.40 4.89
CA ASN A 11 16.13 14.92 5.08
C ASN A 11 17.07 14.47 3.94
N HIS A 12 16.77 13.34 3.31
CA HIS A 12 17.54 12.76 2.22
C HIS A 12 16.63 12.50 1.02
N PRO A 13 16.27 13.56 0.27
CA PRO A 13 15.23 13.50 -0.76
C PRO A 13 15.64 12.73 -2.01
N ASN A 14 16.92 12.39 -2.15
CA ASN A 14 17.42 11.53 -3.22
C ASN A 14 17.45 10.08 -2.75
N ARG A 15 16.89 9.20 -3.57
CA ARG A 15 16.91 7.76 -3.32
C ARG A 15 18.36 7.27 -3.29
N THR A 16 18.76 6.64 -2.19
CA THR A 16 20.13 6.15 -1.96
C THR A 16 20.11 4.64 -1.76
N GLU A 17 21.04 3.92 -2.37
CA GLU A 17 21.17 2.48 -2.14
C GLU A 17 21.73 2.21 -0.74
N VAL A 18 21.09 1.30 -0.01
CA VAL A 18 21.49 0.93 1.34
C VAL A 18 22.69 -0.01 1.28
N ASN A 19 23.76 0.35 1.97
CA ASN A 19 24.91 -0.53 2.14
C ASN A 19 24.60 -1.66 3.14
N LEU A 20 24.33 -2.86 2.64
CA LEU A 20 24.00 -4.01 3.49
C LEU A 20 25.16 -4.42 4.41
N GLU A 21 26.41 -4.24 4.01
CA GLU A 21 27.55 -4.55 4.88
C GLU A 21 27.56 -3.66 6.12
N GLU A 22 27.20 -2.39 5.98
CA GLU A 22 27.07 -1.45 7.11
C GLU A 22 25.86 -1.76 8.00
N ILE A 23 24.77 -2.28 7.42
CA ILE A 23 23.60 -2.71 8.20
C ILE A 23 23.91 -3.93 9.07
N TYR A 24 24.66 -4.89 8.52
CA TYR A 24 24.97 -6.15 9.20
C TYR A 24 26.27 -6.13 10.01
N SER A 25 27.20 -5.22 9.73
CA SER A 25 28.44 -5.07 10.51
C SER A 25 28.18 -4.35 11.84
N SER A 26 29.09 -4.53 12.78
CA SER A 26 29.09 -3.81 14.06
C SER A 26 29.54 -2.34 13.92
N GLY A 27 29.89 -1.89 12.71
CA GLY A 27 30.25 -0.50 12.40
C GLY A 27 29.03 0.40 12.49
N ASP A 28 28.87 1.03 13.64
CA ASP A 28 27.63 1.67 14.05
C ASP A 28 27.32 3.00 13.33
N ASP A 29 28.27 3.61 12.61
CA ASP A 29 28.19 5.04 12.26
C ASP A 29 27.18 5.38 11.16
N TYR A 30 27.04 4.56 10.10
CA TYR A 30 26.06 4.83 9.05
C TYR A 30 24.65 4.68 9.59
N VAL A 31 24.32 3.51 10.12
CA VAL A 31 22.99 3.23 10.68
C VAL A 31 22.65 4.17 11.82
N ARG A 32 23.58 4.49 12.72
CA ARG A 32 23.31 5.48 13.79
C ARG A 32 23.00 6.86 13.25
N ARG A 33 23.67 7.31 12.17
CA ARG A 33 23.40 8.63 11.58
C ARG A 33 21.97 8.71 11.05
N TRP A 34 21.58 7.74 10.23
CA TRP A 34 20.24 7.70 9.64
C TRP A 34 19.15 7.39 10.66
N ALA A 35 19.40 6.45 11.56
CA ALA A 35 18.48 6.14 12.66
C ALA A 35 18.31 7.30 13.64
N ALA A 36 19.35 8.14 13.86
CA ALA A 36 19.25 9.32 14.72
C ALA A 36 18.35 10.41 14.11
N GLU A 37 18.22 10.44 12.78
CA GLU A 37 17.31 11.34 12.08
C GLU A 37 15.88 10.77 11.97
N SER A 38 15.73 9.45 12.14
CA SER A 38 14.44 8.77 12.05
C SER A 38 13.55 9.05 13.25
N ARG A 39 12.24 9.13 12.99
CA ARG A 39 11.20 9.15 14.02
C ARG A 39 10.58 7.77 14.29
N GLY A 40 11.17 6.71 13.73
CA GLY A 40 10.75 5.32 13.95
C GLY A 40 9.62 4.82 13.06
N GLY A 41 9.07 5.68 12.18
CA GLY A 41 8.06 5.30 11.18
C GLY A 41 8.72 4.90 9.86
N CYS A 42 8.34 3.75 9.32
CA CYS A 42 8.91 3.25 8.07
C CYS A 42 7.81 2.75 7.11
N ALA A 43 7.97 3.04 5.83
CA ALA A 43 7.18 2.44 4.76
C ALA A 43 8.09 1.61 3.84
N VAL A 44 7.63 0.44 3.38
CA VAL A 44 8.41 -0.44 2.50
C VAL A 44 7.61 -0.75 1.24
N ILE A 45 8.17 -0.45 0.07
CA ILE A 45 7.51 -0.60 -1.23
C ILE A 45 8.06 -1.83 -1.97
N PHE A 46 7.15 -2.64 -2.49
CA PHE A 46 7.43 -3.86 -3.24
C PHE A 46 6.80 -3.84 -4.63
N HIS A 47 7.63 -3.97 -5.67
CA HIS A 47 7.14 -4.14 -7.05
C HIS A 47 6.66 -5.57 -7.33
N GLY A 48 6.02 -5.77 -8.47
CA GLY A 48 5.46 -7.05 -8.93
C GLY A 48 6.32 -7.82 -9.93
N PHE A 49 5.69 -8.80 -10.60
CA PHE A 49 6.27 -9.60 -11.68
C PHE A 49 6.71 -8.75 -12.87
N ALA A 50 7.84 -9.10 -13.49
CA ALA A 50 8.41 -8.40 -14.64
C ALA A 50 8.55 -6.87 -14.44
N SER A 51 8.77 -6.44 -13.20
CA SER A 51 8.95 -5.04 -12.79
C SER A 51 10.24 -4.88 -11.98
N SER A 52 10.54 -3.65 -11.57
CA SER A 52 11.73 -3.29 -10.79
C SER A 52 11.47 -2.05 -9.94
N SER A 53 12.43 -1.69 -9.09
CA SER A 53 12.37 -0.45 -8.30
C SER A 53 12.39 0.83 -9.15
N SER A 54 12.80 0.73 -10.43
CA SER A 54 12.87 1.85 -11.36
C SER A 54 11.55 2.19 -12.04
N ALA A 55 10.46 1.46 -11.74
CA ALA A 55 9.14 1.81 -12.25
C ALA A 55 8.71 3.20 -11.73
N SER A 56 8.14 4.03 -12.60
CA SER A 56 7.81 5.43 -12.29
C SER A 56 6.92 5.59 -11.06
N TRP A 57 5.91 4.71 -10.93
CA TRP A 57 4.98 4.74 -9.80
C TRP A 57 5.65 4.59 -8.43
N ILE A 58 6.82 3.93 -8.36
CA ILE A 58 7.57 3.81 -7.09
C ILE A 58 8.04 5.19 -6.65
N ALA A 59 8.60 5.98 -7.57
CA ALA A 59 9.08 7.32 -7.27
C ALA A 59 7.92 8.28 -6.93
N ASP A 60 6.76 8.10 -7.57
CA ASP A 60 5.55 8.86 -7.28
C ASP A 60 4.98 8.50 -5.91
N LEU A 61 4.94 7.21 -5.56
CA LEU A 61 4.50 6.72 -4.25
C LEU A 61 5.43 7.18 -3.13
N GLU A 62 6.74 7.08 -3.30
CA GLU A 62 7.72 7.62 -2.33
C GLU A 62 7.46 9.11 -2.05
N GLN A 63 7.24 9.91 -3.10
CA GLN A 63 6.96 11.33 -2.95
C GLN A 63 5.63 11.58 -2.25
N ALA A 64 4.59 10.82 -2.56
CA ALA A 64 3.29 10.93 -1.91
C ALA A 64 3.41 10.61 -0.41
N LEU A 65 4.07 9.51 -0.04
CA LEU A 65 4.29 9.11 1.36
C LEU A 65 5.10 10.15 2.13
N LEU A 66 6.21 10.63 1.56
CA LEU A 66 7.06 11.64 2.20
C LEU A 66 6.39 13.00 2.32
N LYS A 67 5.40 13.32 1.48
CA LYS A 67 4.55 14.50 1.71
C LYS A 67 3.63 14.27 2.89
N LEU A 68 2.99 13.12 2.98
CA LEU A 68 2.02 12.81 4.03
C LEU A 68 2.60 12.75 5.44
N ASP A 69 3.76 12.11 5.61
CA ASP A 69 4.31 11.87 6.94
C ASP A 69 5.84 12.00 6.98
N ASP A 70 6.38 12.21 8.18
CA ASP A 70 7.82 12.23 8.45
C ASP A 70 8.29 10.81 8.75
N LEU A 71 8.48 10.03 7.69
CA LEU A 71 8.86 8.61 7.74
C LEU A 71 10.05 8.29 6.83
N ASP A 72 10.64 7.13 7.05
CA ASP A 72 11.65 6.54 6.18
C ASP A 72 10.98 5.62 5.14
N VAL A 73 11.19 5.90 3.85
CA VAL A 73 10.71 5.01 2.79
C VAL A 73 11.84 4.11 2.32
N PHE A 74 11.59 2.80 2.33
CA PHE A 74 12.44 1.79 1.74
C PHE A 74 11.80 1.20 0.49
N THR A 75 12.56 1.08 -0.58
CA THR A 75 12.12 0.41 -1.80
C THR A 75 12.97 -0.86 -2.00
N VAL A 76 12.31 -2.00 -2.19
CA VAL A 76 13.00 -3.28 -2.40
C VAL A 76 13.01 -3.63 -3.89
N ASP A 77 14.20 -3.72 -4.47
CA ASP A 77 14.40 -4.23 -5.83
C ASP A 77 14.72 -5.72 -5.79
N TRP A 78 13.73 -6.52 -6.19
CA TRP A 78 13.84 -7.95 -6.36
C TRP A 78 13.64 -8.35 -7.83
N SER A 79 13.90 -7.43 -8.78
CA SER A 79 13.66 -7.59 -10.22
C SER A 79 14.25 -8.87 -10.81
N ARG A 80 15.42 -9.30 -10.36
CA ARG A 80 16.04 -10.58 -10.76
C ARG A 80 15.20 -11.80 -10.35
N GLY A 81 14.56 -11.75 -9.18
CA GLY A 81 13.65 -12.79 -8.71
C GLY A 81 12.24 -12.68 -9.29
N ALA A 82 11.83 -11.47 -9.70
CA ALA A 82 10.55 -11.17 -10.33
C ALA A 82 10.56 -11.35 -11.86
N ALA A 83 11.71 -11.62 -12.46
CA ALA A 83 11.89 -11.63 -13.90
C ALA A 83 11.03 -12.70 -14.59
N GLY A 84 10.44 -12.33 -15.73
CA GLY A 84 9.84 -13.29 -16.66
C GLY A 84 10.89 -14.08 -17.45
N PRO A 85 10.47 -15.12 -18.20
CA PRO A 85 9.08 -15.49 -18.47
C PRO A 85 8.46 -16.46 -17.44
N ASN A 86 9.24 -17.00 -16.50
CA ASN A 86 8.74 -18.03 -15.58
C ASN A 86 8.00 -17.43 -14.37
N TYR A 87 6.68 -17.24 -14.53
CA TYR A 87 5.81 -16.70 -13.49
C TYR A 87 5.81 -17.52 -12.19
N PHE A 88 5.70 -18.85 -12.27
CA PHE A 88 5.65 -19.69 -11.07
C PHE A 88 6.98 -19.71 -10.30
N GLN A 89 8.10 -19.53 -11.00
CA GLN A 89 9.38 -19.30 -10.32
C GLN A 89 9.39 -17.96 -9.57
N ALA A 90 8.85 -16.89 -10.18
CA ALA A 90 8.72 -15.60 -9.50
C ALA A 90 7.79 -15.68 -8.27
N VAL A 91 6.69 -16.45 -8.38
CA VAL A 91 5.82 -16.78 -7.24
C VAL A 91 6.60 -17.49 -6.15
N ALA A 92 7.36 -18.55 -6.45
CA ALA A 92 8.17 -19.26 -5.46
C ALA A 92 9.25 -18.35 -4.82
N ASN A 93 9.84 -17.45 -5.61
CA ASN A 93 10.85 -16.51 -5.15
C ASN A 93 10.32 -15.53 -4.09
N THR A 94 9.03 -15.19 -4.11
CA THR A 94 8.44 -14.27 -3.12
C THR A 94 8.72 -14.72 -1.68
N ARG A 95 8.61 -16.01 -1.36
CA ARG A 95 8.88 -16.52 0.00
C ARG A 95 10.34 -16.34 0.43
N VAL A 96 11.27 -16.56 -0.50
CA VAL A 96 12.71 -16.41 -0.24
C VAL A 96 13.06 -14.93 -0.06
N VAL A 97 12.55 -14.07 -0.96
CA VAL A 97 12.75 -12.62 -0.88
C VAL A 97 12.16 -12.08 0.42
N ALA A 98 10.97 -12.50 0.82
CA ALA A 98 10.33 -12.08 2.06
C ALA A 98 11.17 -12.42 3.29
N THR A 99 11.77 -13.61 3.32
CA THR A 99 12.69 -14.02 4.40
C THR A 99 13.92 -13.09 4.50
N LEU A 100 14.49 -12.72 3.35
CA LEU A 100 15.64 -11.82 3.29
C LEU A 100 15.27 -10.39 3.70
N VAL A 101 14.12 -9.89 3.24
CA VAL A 101 13.59 -8.57 3.61
C VAL A 101 13.26 -8.53 5.11
N ALA A 102 12.62 -9.55 5.66
CA ALA A 102 12.32 -9.61 7.08
C ALA A 102 13.59 -9.66 7.95
N ARG A 103 14.66 -10.33 7.48
CA ARG A 103 15.97 -10.27 8.14
C ARG A 103 16.56 -8.86 8.12
N PHE A 104 16.45 -8.15 6.99
CA PHE A 104 16.88 -6.76 6.87
C PHE A 104 16.08 -5.84 7.81
N LEU A 105 14.75 -5.92 7.80
CA LEU A 105 13.88 -5.10 8.64
C LEU A 105 14.08 -5.37 10.14
N ARG A 106 14.31 -6.64 10.54
CA ARG A 106 14.70 -6.94 11.94
C ARG A 106 15.95 -6.18 12.36
N LYS A 107 16.96 -6.06 11.49
CA LYS A 107 18.16 -5.28 11.79
C LYS A 107 17.85 -3.80 11.95
N LEU A 108 16.97 -3.23 11.12
CA LEU A 108 16.54 -1.84 11.28
C LEU A 108 15.81 -1.62 12.61
N VAL A 109 14.97 -2.58 13.01
CA VAL A 109 14.25 -2.56 14.29
C VAL A 109 15.18 -2.69 15.49
N GLU A 110 16.13 -3.63 15.47
CA GLU A 110 17.16 -3.79 16.50
C GLU A 110 17.97 -2.49 16.71
N ARG A 111 18.19 -1.74 15.62
CA ARG A 111 18.92 -0.47 15.62
C ARG A 111 18.04 0.75 15.92
N LYS A 112 16.75 0.54 16.23
CA LYS A 112 15.75 1.59 16.50
C LYS A 112 15.52 2.57 15.34
N TRP A 113 15.85 2.16 14.11
CA TRP A 113 15.54 2.94 12.92
C TRP A 113 14.05 2.77 12.55
N CYS A 114 13.55 1.54 12.56
CA CYS A 114 12.13 1.26 12.33
C CYS A 114 11.47 0.64 13.56
N SER A 115 10.15 0.75 13.66
CA SER A 115 9.33 -0.03 14.59
C SER A 115 8.31 -0.86 13.83
N THR A 116 8.12 -2.13 14.18
CA THR A 116 7.07 -2.98 13.54
C THR A 116 5.67 -2.41 13.76
N SER A 117 5.43 -1.81 14.93
CA SER A 117 4.16 -1.13 15.26
C SER A 117 3.96 0.21 14.53
N ASN A 118 4.91 0.65 13.72
CA ASN A 118 4.81 1.81 12.83
C ASN A 118 5.43 1.50 11.45
N LEU A 119 5.22 0.27 10.99
CA LEU A 119 5.71 -0.25 9.72
C LEU A 119 4.53 -0.43 8.74
N HIS A 120 4.62 0.24 7.60
CA HIS A 120 3.67 0.13 6.49
C HIS A 120 4.30 -0.63 5.32
N LEU A 121 3.76 -1.78 4.97
CA LEU A 121 4.22 -2.55 3.81
C LEU A 121 3.26 -2.32 2.64
N ILE A 122 3.76 -1.91 1.48
CA ILE A 122 2.96 -1.59 0.30
C ILE A 122 3.46 -2.42 -0.86
N GLY A 123 2.60 -3.26 -1.45
CA GLY A 123 3.01 -4.17 -2.50
C GLY A 123 2.04 -4.23 -3.66
N GLN A 124 2.56 -4.28 -4.89
CA GLN A 124 1.77 -4.41 -6.12
C GLN A 124 1.90 -5.83 -6.69
N SER A 125 0.81 -6.45 -7.16
CA SER A 125 0.84 -7.80 -7.77
C SER A 125 1.43 -8.86 -6.83
N LEU A 126 2.45 -9.61 -7.26
CA LEU A 126 3.28 -10.48 -6.43
C LEU A 126 3.89 -9.78 -5.22
N GLY A 127 4.16 -8.48 -5.31
CA GLY A 127 4.65 -7.65 -4.21
C GLY A 127 3.68 -7.56 -3.03
N ALA A 128 2.37 -7.68 -3.27
CA ALA A 128 1.37 -7.68 -2.20
C ALA A 128 1.46 -8.96 -1.34
N HIS A 129 1.65 -10.12 -1.97
CA HIS A 129 1.90 -11.38 -1.27
C HIS A 129 3.27 -11.41 -0.62
N LEU A 130 4.28 -10.81 -1.27
CA LEU A 130 5.59 -10.60 -0.67
C LEU A 130 5.48 -9.80 0.65
N ALA A 131 4.69 -8.72 0.67
CA ALA A 131 4.45 -7.89 1.86
C ALA A 131 3.80 -8.70 3.00
N SER A 132 2.81 -9.52 2.68
CA SER A 132 2.19 -10.48 3.62
C SER A 132 3.23 -11.41 4.25
N TYR A 133 4.03 -12.10 3.43
CA TYR A 133 5.07 -12.98 3.94
C TYR A 133 6.13 -12.24 4.78
N VAL A 134 6.47 -11.00 4.44
CA VAL A 134 7.36 -10.18 5.27
C VAL A 134 6.72 -9.90 6.64
N ALA A 135 5.44 -9.56 6.67
CA ALA A 135 4.71 -9.28 7.91
C ALA A 135 4.62 -10.52 8.81
N THR A 136 4.30 -11.68 8.26
CA THR A 136 4.27 -12.96 9.00
C THR A 136 5.62 -13.26 9.65
N ASN A 137 6.74 -12.92 8.98
CA ASN A 137 8.09 -13.14 9.51
C ASN A 137 8.53 -12.10 10.57
N LEU A 138 7.89 -10.94 10.65
CA LEU A 138 8.22 -9.86 11.60
C LEU A 138 7.33 -9.84 12.84
N THR A 139 6.06 -10.22 12.69
CA THR A 139 4.97 -10.07 13.66
C THR A 139 4.67 -8.61 14.04
N ASN A 140 3.42 -8.32 14.44
CA ASN A 140 2.98 -7.00 14.90
C ASN A 140 3.27 -5.84 13.91
N VAL A 141 3.13 -6.10 12.60
CA VAL A 141 3.21 -5.07 11.57
C VAL A 141 1.95 -4.21 11.62
N ALA A 142 2.13 -2.88 11.57
CA ALA A 142 1.02 -1.93 11.67
C ALA A 142 0.07 -2.01 10.47
N GLU A 143 0.61 -1.99 9.26
CA GLU A 143 -0.21 -1.79 8.07
C GLU A 143 0.32 -2.53 6.84
N ILE A 144 -0.58 -3.15 6.07
CA ILE A 144 -0.30 -3.63 4.72
C ILE A 144 -1.27 -2.98 3.73
N THR A 145 -0.75 -2.43 2.63
CA THR A 145 -1.53 -2.05 1.45
C THR A 145 -1.21 -2.98 0.28
N GLY A 146 -2.19 -3.78 -0.15
CA GLY A 146 -2.11 -4.58 -1.37
C GLY A 146 -2.69 -3.84 -2.58
N LEU A 147 -1.87 -3.59 -3.59
CA LEU A 147 -2.27 -2.93 -4.84
C LEU A 147 -2.46 -4.00 -5.93
N ASP A 148 -3.70 -4.37 -6.17
CA ASP A 148 -4.14 -5.44 -7.09
C ASP A 148 -3.35 -6.75 -6.89
N PRO A 149 -3.45 -7.41 -5.71
CA PRO A 149 -2.69 -8.63 -5.42
C PRO A 149 -2.97 -9.73 -6.45
N ALA A 150 -1.92 -10.42 -6.90
CA ALA A 150 -2.03 -11.33 -8.03
C ALA A 150 -2.97 -12.53 -7.77
N GLN A 151 -3.84 -12.86 -8.73
CA GLN A 151 -4.73 -14.03 -8.62
C GLN A 151 -4.03 -15.37 -8.91
N PRO A 152 -3.27 -15.53 -10.04
CA PRO A 152 -2.80 -16.84 -10.44
C PRO A 152 -1.86 -17.44 -9.37
N TRP A 153 -2.09 -18.71 -9.02
CA TRP A 153 -1.46 -19.43 -7.89
C TRP A 153 -1.92 -19.03 -6.49
N PHE A 154 -2.46 -17.84 -6.24
CA PHE A 154 -2.82 -17.44 -4.88
C PHE A 154 -4.27 -17.75 -4.55
N GLU A 155 -5.15 -17.59 -5.52
CA GLU A 155 -6.58 -17.81 -5.30
C GLU A 155 -6.91 -19.28 -4.99
N ASN A 156 -7.75 -19.49 -3.98
CA ASN A 156 -8.18 -20.80 -3.48
C ASN A 156 -7.09 -21.66 -2.83
N ASN A 157 -5.87 -21.15 -2.67
CA ASN A 157 -4.86 -21.78 -1.83
C ASN A 157 -5.04 -21.40 -0.37
N ALA A 158 -4.26 -22.04 0.51
CA ALA A 158 -4.31 -21.83 1.95
C ALA A 158 -4.00 -20.36 2.29
N VAL A 159 -4.61 -19.84 3.37
CA VAL A 159 -4.48 -18.42 3.76
C VAL A 159 -3.04 -17.99 3.96
N GLU A 160 -2.18 -18.91 4.42
CA GLU A 160 -0.74 -18.70 4.62
C GLU A 160 0.04 -18.56 3.31
N THR A 161 -0.63 -18.71 2.16
CA THR A 161 -0.01 -18.59 0.85
C THR A 161 -0.28 -17.25 0.19
N HIS A 162 -1.16 -16.41 0.71
CA HIS A 162 -1.53 -15.14 0.08
C HIS A 162 -1.73 -14.04 1.12
N LEU A 163 -2.04 -12.83 0.65
CA LEU A 163 -2.33 -11.70 1.52
C LEU A 163 -3.66 -11.96 2.21
N ASP A 164 -3.69 -11.79 3.53
CA ASP A 164 -4.85 -12.03 4.39
C ASP A 164 -5.03 -10.88 5.40
N PRO A 165 -6.28 -10.56 5.81
CA PRO A 165 -6.52 -9.52 6.82
C PRO A 165 -5.80 -9.74 8.17
N SER A 166 -5.40 -10.98 8.50
CA SER A 166 -4.68 -11.31 9.73
C SER A 166 -3.18 -11.02 9.68
N ASP A 167 -2.61 -10.68 8.52
CA ASP A 167 -1.16 -10.49 8.36
C ASP A 167 -0.60 -9.24 9.05
N ALA A 168 -1.46 -8.25 9.34
CA ALA A 168 -1.10 -7.01 10.01
C ALA A 168 -2.26 -6.47 10.87
N GLN A 169 -1.99 -5.44 11.67
CA GLN A 169 -3.04 -4.79 12.47
C GLN A 169 -4.12 -4.14 11.60
N PHE A 170 -3.73 -3.67 10.42
CA PHE A 170 -4.65 -3.16 9.40
C PHE A 170 -4.19 -3.60 8.01
N VAL A 171 -5.12 -4.09 7.20
CA VAL A 171 -4.88 -4.47 5.81
C VAL A 171 -5.89 -3.76 4.92
N GLN A 172 -5.39 -2.97 3.97
CA GLN A 172 -6.19 -2.41 2.88
C GLN A 172 -5.77 -3.05 1.56
N VAL A 173 -6.73 -3.50 0.77
CA VAL A 173 -6.46 -3.96 -0.60
C VAL A 173 -7.26 -3.13 -1.58
N VAL A 174 -6.62 -2.79 -2.70
CA VAL A 174 -7.22 -2.05 -3.82
C VAL A 174 -7.23 -2.98 -5.03
N HIS A 175 -8.40 -3.47 -5.42
CA HIS A 175 -8.55 -4.31 -6.61
C HIS A 175 -9.00 -3.47 -7.81
N THR A 176 -8.31 -3.62 -8.93
CA THR A 176 -8.64 -2.94 -10.20
C THR A 176 -8.73 -3.88 -11.39
N ASN A 177 -8.30 -5.15 -11.27
CA ASN A 177 -8.28 -6.09 -12.39
C ASN A 177 -8.66 -7.54 -12.01
N VAL A 178 -9.83 -7.70 -11.39
CA VAL A 178 -10.36 -8.99 -10.92
C VAL A 178 -11.10 -9.80 -12.01
N LEU A 179 -11.21 -9.28 -13.24
CA LEU A 179 -12.00 -9.90 -14.30
C LEU A 179 -11.26 -11.02 -15.06
N PRO A 180 -11.92 -12.15 -15.37
CA PRO A 180 -11.31 -13.25 -16.09
C PRO A 180 -10.75 -12.88 -17.47
N PHE A 181 -9.44 -13.02 -17.68
CA PHE A 181 -8.79 -12.85 -18.99
C PHE A 181 -8.46 -14.19 -19.67
N TRP A 182 -8.46 -15.30 -18.92
CA TRP A 182 -8.15 -16.65 -19.42
C TRP A 182 -9.02 -17.68 -18.68
N PRO A 183 -9.78 -18.56 -19.38
CA PRO A 183 -11.25 -18.63 -19.42
C PRO A 183 -12.03 -18.63 -18.09
N SER A 184 -11.38 -18.53 -16.93
CA SER A 184 -11.98 -18.35 -15.60
C SER A 184 -11.14 -17.56 -14.57
N PHE A 185 -9.97 -16.99 -14.91
CA PHE A 185 -9.07 -16.26 -13.98
C PHE A 185 -8.78 -14.82 -14.40
N GLY A 186 -8.89 -13.86 -13.48
CA GLY A 186 -8.40 -12.48 -13.63
C GLY A 186 -6.94 -12.32 -13.21
N LEU A 187 -6.43 -11.09 -13.23
CA LEU A 187 -5.06 -10.82 -12.79
C LEU A 187 -4.97 -10.47 -11.30
N GLY A 188 -6.05 -9.96 -10.69
CA GLY A 188 -6.18 -9.67 -9.26
C GLY A 188 -7.09 -10.67 -8.51
N ILE A 189 -6.75 -11.05 -7.27
CA ILE A 189 -7.51 -12.04 -6.48
C ILE A 189 -8.96 -11.60 -6.26
N SER A 190 -9.94 -12.48 -6.54
CA SER A 190 -11.37 -12.12 -6.48
C SER A 190 -11.99 -12.27 -5.08
N LYS A 191 -11.32 -12.99 -4.17
CA LYS A 191 -11.79 -13.16 -2.78
C LYS A 191 -11.60 -11.87 -1.97
N PRO A 192 -12.55 -11.53 -1.08
CA PRO A 192 -12.51 -10.29 -0.30
C PRO A 192 -11.26 -10.24 0.59
N THR A 193 -10.25 -9.53 0.12
CA THR A 193 -9.09 -9.09 0.91
C THR A 193 -9.08 -7.56 1.07
N GLY A 194 -10.08 -6.84 0.51
CA GLY A 194 -10.27 -5.39 0.65
C GLY A 194 -11.22 -4.78 -0.40
N ILE A 195 -11.03 -3.49 -0.70
CA ILE A 195 -11.85 -2.62 -1.56
C ILE A 195 -11.76 -3.07 -3.03
N VAL A 196 -12.91 -3.21 -3.70
CA VAL A 196 -13.03 -3.71 -5.08
C VAL A 196 -13.59 -2.63 -6.01
N GLU A 197 -12.78 -2.12 -6.94
CA GLU A 197 -13.32 -1.36 -8.07
C GLU A 197 -13.63 -2.27 -9.25
N TRP A 198 -14.84 -2.13 -9.79
CA TRP A 198 -15.18 -2.67 -11.11
C TRP A 198 -14.84 -1.65 -12.15
N LEU A 199 -13.87 -1.99 -12.98
CA LEU A 199 -13.82 -1.67 -14.40
C LEU A 199 -12.71 -2.55 -14.98
N ALA A 200 -12.91 -3.06 -16.19
CA ALA A 200 -11.88 -3.77 -16.94
C ALA A 200 -10.72 -2.81 -17.30
N CYS A 201 -9.85 -2.51 -16.34
CA CYS A 201 -8.71 -1.62 -16.50
C CYS A 201 -7.43 -2.27 -15.98
N SER A 202 -6.30 -1.77 -16.49
CA SER A 202 -4.96 -2.34 -16.30
C SER A 202 -4.66 -2.64 -14.84
N HIS A 203 -4.00 -3.77 -14.58
CA HIS A 203 -3.36 -4.18 -13.32
C HIS A 203 -2.55 -3.06 -12.63
N LEU A 204 -2.13 -2.05 -13.42
CA LEU A 204 -1.36 -0.89 -12.98
C LEU A 204 -2.23 0.25 -12.41
N LYS A 205 -3.56 0.25 -12.58
CA LYS A 205 -4.42 1.35 -12.10
C LYS A 205 -4.53 1.42 -10.58
N ALA A 206 -4.41 0.30 -9.88
CA ALA A 206 -4.41 0.29 -8.41
C ALA A 206 -3.34 1.22 -7.82
N GLN A 207 -2.14 1.27 -8.42
CA GLN A 207 -1.09 2.15 -7.95
C GLN A 207 -1.40 3.63 -8.24
N GLU A 208 -1.98 3.94 -9.40
CA GLU A 208 -2.36 5.31 -9.77
C GLU A 208 -3.44 5.85 -8.84
N TYR A 209 -4.50 5.07 -8.61
CA TYR A 209 -5.59 5.48 -7.73
C TYR A 209 -5.13 5.62 -6.29
N TYR A 210 -4.32 4.69 -5.80
CA TYR A 210 -3.78 4.79 -4.44
C TYR A 210 -2.91 6.03 -4.28
N ILE A 211 -1.96 6.29 -5.20
CA ILE A 211 -1.13 7.50 -5.16
C ILE A 211 -1.99 8.76 -5.23
N ASP A 212 -2.98 8.82 -6.12
CA ASP A 212 -3.88 9.97 -6.23
C ASP A 212 -4.66 10.23 -4.93
N SER A 213 -5.12 9.16 -4.26
CA SER A 213 -5.80 9.22 -2.96
C SER A 213 -4.89 9.74 -1.85
N LEU A 214 -3.60 9.39 -1.87
CA LEU A 214 -2.59 9.91 -0.94
C LEU A 214 -2.26 11.37 -1.21
N CYS A 215 -2.33 11.80 -2.47
CA CYS A 215 -2.05 13.17 -2.88
C CYS A 215 -3.20 14.14 -2.60
N ARG A 216 -4.43 13.62 -2.42
CA ARG A 216 -5.65 14.42 -2.22
C ARG A 216 -6.57 13.86 -1.12
N PRO A 217 -6.05 13.56 0.08
CA PRO A 217 -6.79 12.81 1.11
C PRO A 217 -8.06 13.50 1.58
N PHE A 218 -8.18 14.83 1.42
CA PHE A 218 -9.36 15.62 1.83
C PHE A 218 -10.07 16.32 0.67
N SER A 219 -9.36 16.64 -0.41
CA SER A 219 -9.91 17.40 -1.55
C SER A 219 -10.57 16.51 -2.60
N CYS A 220 -10.26 15.22 -2.61
CA CYS A 220 -10.73 14.26 -3.60
C CYS A 220 -10.93 12.90 -2.92
N LYS A 221 -12.17 12.61 -2.50
CA LYS A 221 -12.47 11.44 -1.66
C LYS A 221 -12.76 10.22 -2.53
N TYR A 222 -11.99 9.17 -2.34
CA TYR A 222 -12.25 7.85 -2.90
C TYR A 222 -13.22 7.11 -1.99
N THR A 223 -14.47 7.56 -1.96
CA THR A 223 -15.51 7.00 -1.10
C THR A 223 -15.99 5.66 -1.64
N GLY A 224 -15.88 4.64 -0.80
CA GLY A 224 -16.34 3.28 -1.05
C GLY A 224 -17.64 3.00 -0.34
N VAL A 225 -18.64 2.55 -1.09
CA VAL A 225 -19.92 2.05 -0.55
C VAL A 225 -19.86 0.54 -0.35
N PRO A 226 -20.52 -0.03 0.68
CA PRO A 226 -20.59 -1.47 0.87
C PRO A 226 -21.00 -2.19 -0.39
N TRP A 227 -20.28 -3.24 -0.73
CA TRP A 227 -20.53 -3.98 -1.95
C TRP A 227 -20.06 -5.43 -1.82
N GLU A 228 -20.88 -6.34 -2.32
CA GLU A 228 -20.65 -7.77 -2.25
C GLU A 228 -19.87 -8.25 -3.50
N PRO A 229 -18.66 -8.81 -3.35
CA PRO A 229 -17.83 -9.34 -4.44
C PRO A 229 -18.52 -10.27 -5.45
N SER A 230 -19.56 -10.99 -5.04
CA SER A 230 -20.31 -11.88 -5.94
C SER A 230 -21.26 -11.17 -6.91
N ASN A 231 -21.61 -9.90 -6.65
CA ASN A 231 -22.48 -9.14 -7.53
C ASN A 231 -21.71 -8.81 -8.82
N LYS A 232 -22.40 -8.71 -9.97
CA LYS A 232 -21.75 -8.27 -11.22
C LYS A 232 -21.94 -6.80 -11.52
N ASP A 233 -22.98 -6.22 -10.91
CA ASP A 233 -23.38 -4.86 -11.15
C ASP A 233 -22.87 -3.95 -10.01
N PRO A 234 -22.43 -2.73 -10.35
CA PRO A 234 -22.12 -1.73 -9.34
C PRO A 234 -23.39 -1.37 -8.55
N PRO A 235 -23.25 -0.95 -7.28
CA PRO A 235 -24.40 -0.59 -6.45
C PRO A 235 -25.18 0.59 -7.06
N GLU A 236 -26.52 0.53 -6.96
CA GLU A 236 -27.43 1.55 -7.51
C GLU A 236 -27.20 2.92 -6.88
N HIS A 237 -26.98 2.97 -5.56
CA HIS A 237 -26.70 4.19 -4.81
C HIS A 237 -25.20 4.40 -4.61
N ARG A 238 -24.57 5.04 -5.60
CA ARG A 238 -23.13 5.35 -5.62
C ARG A 238 -22.76 6.50 -4.66
N GLY A 239 -23.02 6.32 -3.37
CA GLY A 239 -22.53 7.20 -2.29
C GLY A 239 -23.53 8.18 -1.68
N GLN A 240 -24.81 8.13 -2.07
CA GLN A 240 -25.85 9.04 -1.56
C GLN A 240 -26.16 8.88 -0.06
N ASP A 241 -25.88 7.73 0.56
CA ASP A 241 -26.15 7.43 1.97
C ASP A 241 -24.88 6.98 2.75
N CYS A 242 -23.77 7.70 2.60
CA CYS A 242 -22.53 7.35 3.29
C CYS A 242 -22.43 7.89 4.72
N ARG A 243 -22.17 6.98 5.67
CA ARG A 243 -21.85 7.27 7.08
C ARG A 243 -20.48 6.69 7.43
N VAL A 244 -19.87 7.15 8.52
CA VAL A 244 -18.53 6.69 8.95
C VAL A 244 -18.47 5.20 9.32
N ASP A 245 -19.60 4.64 9.74
CA ASP A 245 -19.78 3.23 10.10
C ASP A 245 -20.20 2.35 8.92
N SER A 246 -20.67 2.93 7.81
CA SER A 246 -21.12 2.20 6.63
C SER A 246 -20.19 2.32 5.43
N CYS A 247 -19.53 3.46 5.21
CA CYS A 247 -18.66 3.68 4.07
C CYS A 247 -17.18 3.69 4.48
N GLN A 248 -16.34 3.39 3.50
CA GLN A 248 -14.90 3.40 3.64
C GLN A 248 -14.28 4.44 2.70
N GLN A 249 -13.04 4.82 2.94
CA GLN A 249 -12.24 5.59 2.00
C GLN A 249 -10.99 4.82 1.65
N MET A 250 -10.59 4.84 0.39
CA MET A 250 -9.28 4.33 0.00
C MET A 250 -8.19 5.36 0.31
N GLY A 251 -7.04 4.89 0.78
CA GLY A 251 -5.86 5.73 1.00
C GLY A 251 -5.59 5.96 2.48
N LEU A 252 -5.05 7.13 2.82
CA LEU A 252 -4.53 7.44 4.16
C LEU A 252 -5.56 7.25 5.30
N LEU A 253 -6.84 7.52 5.04
CA LEU A 253 -7.88 7.61 6.07
C LEU A 253 -8.53 6.26 6.40
N SER A 254 -8.28 5.23 5.58
CA SER A 254 -8.97 3.95 5.66
C SER A 254 -8.82 3.24 7.01
N ARG A 255 -7.63 3.31 7.59
CA ARG A 255 -7.29 2.72 8.89
C ARG A 255 -8.04 3.33 10.07
N PHE A 256 -8.42 4.60 9.94
CA PHE A 256 -9.09 5.33 11.00
C PHE A 256 -10.61 5.15 10.95
N LEU A 257 -11.17 4.90 9.77
CA LEU A 257 -12.61 4.65 9.64
C LEU A 257 -12.97 3.28 10.23
N PRO A 258 -14.13 3.12 10.88
CA PRO A 258 -14.53 1.85 11.50
C PRO A 258 -15.09 0.80 10.53
N ALA A 259 -15.59 1.20 9.35
CA ALA A 259 -16.20 0.28 8.39
C ALA A 259 -15.19 -0.77 7.87
N ARG A 260 -15.57 -2.05 7.85
CA ARG A 260 -14.74 -3.17 7.35
C ARG A 260 -15.56 -4.04 6.40
N GLY A 261 -14.89 -4.70 5.46
CA GLY A 261 -15.52 -5.53 4.43
C GLY A 261 -15.10 -5.12 3.02
N SER A 262 -15.96 -5.42 2.05
CA SER A 262 -15.75 -5.06 0.65
C SER A 262 -16.56 -3.83 0.28
N PHE A 263 -15.92 -2.96 -0.50
CA PHE A 263 -16.46 -1.66 -0.88
C PHE A 263 -16.24 -1.42 -2.37
N TYR A 264 -17.23 -0.79 -3.01
CA TYR A 264 -17.16 -0.33 -4.38
C TYR A 264 -16.85 1.16 -4.41
N ILE A 265 -15.80 1.54 -5.14
CA ILE A 265 -15.45 2.93 -5.41
C ILE A 265 -15.67 3.21 -6.90
N SER A 266 -16.23 4.39 -7.20
CA SER A 266 -16.44 4.84 -8.57
C SER A 266 -15.44 5.93 -8.92
N THR A 267 -14.68 5.73 -10.00
CA THR A 267 -13.62 6.63 -10.47
C THR A 267 -13.96 7.28 -11.82
N ASN A 268 -13.23 8.35 -12.16
CA ASN A 268 -13.13 8.95 -13.48
C ASN A 268 -11.98 8.30 -14.26
N ASP A 269 -11.95 8.52 -15.57
CA ASP A 269 -10.88 8.01 -16.43
C ASP A 269 -9.59 8.85 -16.41
N SER A 270 -9.63 10.03 -15.78
CA SER A 270 -8.51 10.98 -15.70
C SER A 270 -8.37 11.63 -14.31
N VAL A 271 -7.16 12.10 -14.00
CA VAL A 271 -6.85 12.81 -12.75
C VAL A 271 -7.63 14.13 -12.66
N PRO A 272 -8.24 14.48 -11.51
CA PRO A 272 -8.40 13.63 -10.33
C PRO A 272 -9.36 12.46 -10.59
N PHE A 273 -8.92 11.23 -10.28
CA PHE A 273 -9.74 10.04 -10.59
C PHE A 273 -10.91 9.87 -9.62
N CYS A 274 -10.91 10.50 -8.43
CA CYS A 274 -12.13 10.48 -7.62
C CYS A 274 -13.26 11.22 -8.35
N ARG A 275 -14.50 10.75 -8.18
CA ARG A 275 -15.67 11.49 -8.65
C ARG A 275 -15.95 12.66 -7.71
N LYS A 276 -16.27 13.83 -8.28
CA LYS A 276 -16.83 14.93 -7.49
C LYS A 276 -18.23 14.53 -7.07
N GLU A 277 -18.37 14.23 -5.80
CA GLU A 277 -19.62 13.69 -5.31
C GLU A 277 -20.61 14.85 -5.01
N GLY A 278 -21.88 14.70 -5.43
CA GLY A 278 -22.93 15.67 -5.16
C GLY A 278 -23.42 15.58 -3.72
N SER A 279 -23.42 16.72 -3.01
CA SER A 279 -23.96 16.95 -1.65
C SER A 279 -24.02 15.72 -0.73
N TYR A 280 -22.93 15.45 -0.02
CA TYR A 280 -22.90 14.49 1.08
C TYR A 280 -23.40 15.21 2.33
N ASN A 281 -24.11 14.49 3.21
CA ASN A 281 -24.24 14.93 4.59
C ASN A 281 -22.81 15.02 5.16
N GLU A 282 -22.40 16.20 5.62
CA GLU A 282 -21.01 16.59 5.97
C GLU A 282 -20.38 15.81 7.16
N GLY A 283 -20.89 14.63 7.52
CA GLY A 283 -20.51 13.93 8.75
C GLY A 283 -19.12 13.28 8.78
N VAL A 284 -18.47 12.99 7.64
CA VAL A 284 -17.15 12.32 7.64
C VAL A 284 -16.02 13.28 8.00
N VAL A 285 -16.09 14.54 7.56
CA VAL A 285 -15.06 15.56 7.86
C VAL A 285 -15.20 16.00 9.32
N ASP A 286 -16.43 16.26 9.76
CA ASP A 286 -16.72 16.62 11.16
C ASP A 286 -16.32 15.51 12.14
N TRP A 287 -16.46 14.23 11.73
CA TRP A 287 -16.01 13.10 12.53
C TRP A 287 -14.49 12.97 12.60
N LEU A 288 -13.76 13.17 11.49
CA LEU A 288 -12.29 13.14 11.47
C LEU A 288 -11.67 14.29 12.29
N GLU A 289 -12.32 15.46 12.31
CA GLU A 289 -11.95 16.57 13.21
C GLU A 289 -12.26 16.29 14.68
N SER A 290 -13.17 15.36 14.98
CA SER A 290 -13.51 14.89 16.33
C SER A 290 -12.57 13.80 16.87
N ILE A 291 -11.67 13.24 16.06
CA ILE A 291 -10.70 12.22 16.51
C ILE A 291 -9.43 12.89 17.04
N THR A 292 -8.72 12.18 17.90
CA THR A 292 -7.57 12.58 18.74
C THR A 292 -6.63 13.69 18.20
N SER A 293 -5.97 14.39 19.11
CA SER A 293 -4.97 15.44 18.82
C SER A 293 -3.86 15.03 17.84
N ILE A 294 -3.56 13.74 17.73
CA ILE A 294 -2.59 13.17 16.77
C ILE A 294 -3.12 13.22 15.34
N LEU A 295 -4.40 12.88 15.14
CA LEU A 295 -5.07 13.04 13.86
C LEU A 295 -5.13 14.51 13.49
N LEU A 296 -5.49 15.39 14.44
CA LEU A 296 -5.44 16.84 14.26
C LEU A 296 -4.06 17.34 13.85
N ALA A 297 -2.96 16.85 14.44
CA ALA A 297 -1.61 17.23 14.05
C ALA A 297 -1.22 16.76 12.63
N GLN A 298 -1.57 15.52 12.26
CA GLN A 298 -1.43 15.03 10.88
C GLN A 298 -2.29 15.87 9.92
N LEU A 299 -3.55 16.14 10.27
CA LEU A 299 -4.49 17.02 9.55
C LEU A 299 -3.95 18.45 9.40
N THR A 300 -3.26 18.99 10.41
CA THR A 300 -2.71 20.36 10.36
C THR A 300 -1.54 20.46 9.38
N ASN A 301 -0.67 19.45 9.35
CA ASN A 301 0.41 19.35 8.36
C ASN A 301 -0.14 19.13 6.95
N LEU A 302 -1.20 18.32 6.81
CA LEU A 302 -1.86 18.01 5.54
C LEU A 302 -2.56 19.22 4.90
N ARG A 303 -3.18 20.11 5.70
CA ARG A 303 -3.82 21.34 5.22
C ARG A 303 -2.86 22.34 4.56
N ARG A 304 -1.56 22.23 4.81
CA ARG A 304 -0.52 23.12 4.25
C ARG A 304 0.11 22.60 2.96
N MET A 305 -0.30 21.42 2.49
CA MET A 305 0.32 20.80 1.34
C MET A 305 -0.41 21.12 0.04
N ASN A 306 0.35 21.59 -0.95
CA ASN A 306 -0.11 21.61 -2.34
C ASN A 306 -0.21 20.16 -2.85
N ASN A 307 -1.25 19.88 -3.64
CA ASN A 307 -1.46 18.60 -4.33
C ASN A 307 -0.13 18.07 -4.91
N CYS A 308 0.06 16.74 -4.96
CA CYS A 308 1.16 16.19 -5.74
C CYS A 308 1.12 16.78 -7.15
N ASN A 309 2.23 17.36 -7.60
CA ASN A 309 2.35 17.84 -8.97
C ASN A 309 2.23 16.62 -9.87
N SER A 310 1.05 16.41 -10.45
CA SER A 310 0.86 15.54 -11.60
C SER A 310 1.52 16.25 -12.78
N GLY A 311 2.73 15.81 -13.12
CA GLY A 311 3.35 16.11 -14.42
C GLY A 311 2.61 15.42 -15.55
#